data_AF-A0A286RYJ9-F1
#
_entry.id   AF-A0A286RYJ9-F1
#
_cell.length_a   1.000
_cell.length_b   1.000
_cell.length_c   1.000
_cell.angle_alpha   90.00
_cell.angle_beta   90.00
_cell.angle_gamma   90.00
#
_symmetry.space_group_name_H-M   'P 1'
#
loop_
_entity.id
_entity.type
_entity.pdbx_description
1 polymer ?
#
loop_
_entity_poly.entity_id
_entity_poly.type
_entity_poly.pdbx_seq_one_letter_code
_entity_poly.pdbx_strand_id
1 'polypeptide(L)' 'HTSIGWAWALVLAEASPGQSEALLARGLAFGQSRLVCNV' A
#
# COMPACT_ATOMS: atom_id res chain seq x y z
N HIS A 1 -6.27 -7.69 -5.39
CA HIS A 1 -5.81 -6.29 -5.28
C HIS A 1 -4.78 -6.07 -4.17
N THR A 2 -4.88 -6.75 -3.01
CA THR A 2 -3.95 -6.56 -1.88
C THR A 2 -2.47 -6.75 -2.24
N SER A 3 -2.12 -7.87 -2.88
CA SER A 3 -0.72 -8.15 -3.26
C SER A 3 -0.13 -7.10 -4.21
N ILE A 4 -0.88 -6.71 -5.25
CA ILE A 4 -0.46 -5.68 -6.21
C ILE A 4 -0.36 -4.30 -5.54
N GLY A 5 -1.32 -3.94 -4.69
CA GLY A 5 -1.28 -2.68 -3.95
C GLY A 5 -0.07 -2.60 -3.00
N TRP A 6 0.30 -3.72 -2.38
CA TRP A 6 1.48 -3.81 -1.52
C TRP A 6 2.79 -3.74 -2.33
N ALA A 7 2.87 -4.44 -3.47
CA ALA A 7 4.02 -4.37 -4.36
C ALA A 7 4.30 -2.93 -4.82
N TRP A 8 3.25 -2.17 -5.20
CA TRP A 8 3.40 -0.76 -5.53
C TRP A 8 3.83 0.10 -4.35
N ALA A 9 3.29 -0.13 -3.15
CA ALA A 9 3.70 0.61 -1.96
C ALA A 9 5.20 0.44 -1.66
N LEU A 10 5.74 -0.77 -1.81
CA LEU A 10 7.16 -1.05 -1.65
C LEU A 10 8.02 -0.35 -2.72
N VAL A 11 7.68 -0.50 -4.01
CA VAL A 11 8.41 0.14 -5.11
C VAL A 11 8.45 1.66 -4.95
N LEU A 12 7.32 2.28 -4.55
CA LEU A 12 7.25 3.72 -4.35
C LEU A 12 8.02 4.17 -3.09
N ALA A 13 8.00 3.37 -2.01
CA ALA A 13 8.74 3.67 -0.79
C ALA A 13 10.26 3.62 -1.02
N GLU A 14 10.73 2.69 -1.87
CA GLU A 14 12.13 2.65 -2.32
C GLU A 14 12.47 3.85 -3.22
N ALA A 15 11.57 4.20 -4.15
CA ALA A 15 11.78 5.33 -5.06
C ALA A 15 11.71 6.70 -4.36
N SER A 16 10.97 6.83 -3.26
CA SER A 16 10.82 8.07 -2.50
C SER A 16 10.93 7.83 -0.99
N PRO A 17 12.16 7.66 -0.46
CA PRO A 17 12.37 7.27 0.95
C PRO A 17 11.78 8.26 1.96
N GLY A 18 11.76 9.56 1.64
CA GLY A 18 11.18 10.60 2.49
C GLY A 18 9.66 10.51 2.65
N GLN A 19 8.98 9.71 1.81
CA GLN A 19 7.54 9.44 1.88
C GLN A 19 7.23 7.98 2.24
N SER A 20 8.26 7.18 2.59
CA SER A 20 8.13 5.73 2.81
C SER A 20 7.01 5.37 3.78
N GLU A 21 6.94 6.02 4.94
CA GLU A 21 5.92 5.75 5.95
C GLU A 21 4.50 5.98 5.40
N ALA A 22 4.27 7.12 4.73
CA ALA A 22 2.98 7.45 4.13
C ALA A 22 2.59 6.46 3.02
N LEU A 23 3.56 6.03 2.21
CA LEU A 23 3.34 5.07 1.12
C LEU A 23 3.03 3.66 1.63
N LEU A 24 3.76 3.19 2.65
CA LEU A 24 3.49 1.91 3.28
C LEU A 24 2.14 1.90 4.02
N ALA A 25 1.82 2.99 4.74
CA ALA A 25 0.51 3.17 5.38
C ALA A 25 -0.63 3.12 4.34
N ARG A 26 -0.43 3.76 3.18
CA ARG A 26 -1.39 3.71 2.07
C ARG A 26 -1.56 2.29 1.52
N GLY A 27 -0.48 1.54 1.35
CA GLY A 27 -0.52 0.15 0.90
C GLY A 27 -1.33 -0.75 1.85
N LEU A 28 -1.13 -0.61 3.16
CA LEU A 28 -1.90 -1.33 4.17
C LEU A 28 -3.39 -0.98 4.11
N ALA A 29 -3.73 0.32 4.07
CA ALA A 29 -5.11 0.78 4.00
C ALA A 29 -5.84 0.26 2.75
N PHE A 30 -5.13 0.16 1.61
CA PHE A 30 -5.70 -0.43 0.39
C PHE A 30 -6.02 -1.92 0.55
N GLY A 31 -5.18 -2.67 1.28
CA GLY A 31 -5.47 -4.05 1.65
C GLY A 31 -6.68 -4.18 2.57
N GLN A 32 -6.78 -3.33 3.60
CA GLN A 32 -7.91 -3.29 4.53
C GLN A 32 -9.24 -2.97 3.83
N SER A 33 -9.22 -2.13 2.79
CA SER A 33 -10.42 -1.82 1.99
C SER A 33 -11.08 -3.07 1.40
N ARG A 34 -10.32 -4.13 1.09
CA ARG A 34 -10.87 -5.39 0.56
C ARG A 34 -11.73 -6.13 1.60
N LEU A 35 -11.35 -6.03 2.87
CA LEU A 35 -12.12 -6.60 3.98
C LEU A 35 -13.42 -5.80 4.20
N VAL A 36 -13.33 -4.47 4.18
CA VAL A 36 -14.49 -3.59 4.39
C VAL A 36 -15.49 -3.71 3.24
N CYS A 37 -15.01 -3.70 2.00
CA CYS A 37 -15.85 -3.76 0.82
C CYS A 37 -16.29 -5.19 0.46
N ASN A 38 -15.76 -6.22 1.14
CA ASN A 38 -16.03 -7.63 0.89
C ASN A 38 -15.86 -8.05 -0.59
N VAL A 39 -14.72 -7.68 -1.18
CA VAL A 39 -14.35 -7.98 -2.58
C VAL A 39 -12.92 -8.47 -2.70
#